data_AF-A0A844F1P9-F1
#
_entry.id   AF-A0A844F1P9-F1
#
_cell.length_a   1.000
_cell.length_b   1.000
_cell.length_c   1.000
_cell.angle_alpha   90.00
_cell.angle_beta   90.00
_cell.angle_gamma   90.00
#
_symmetry.space_group_name_H-M   'P 1'
#
loop_
_entity.id
_entity.type
_entity.pdbx_description
1 polymer ?
#
loop_
_entity_poly.entity_id
_entity_poly.type
_entity_poly.pdbx_seq_one_letter_code
_entity_poly.pdbx_strand_id
1 'polypeptide(L)'
;MFHSFLKEQPIEQREKRRIAAVLCETKIEKDEVLRLIKKYCYVDDEEAVYLFQNEKFINAPCRDLEQYLLLEMGYDYEEGDLFINKFVISMLANNPELSKLTSSELYKVVKEHKKSMN
;
A
#
# COMPACT_ATOMS: atom_id res chain seq x y z
N MET A 1 -40.20 -18.39 -10.90
CA MET A 1 -39.22 -18.86 -9.90
C MET A 1 -37.89 -18.21 -10.26
N PHE A 2 -37.64 -17.00 -9.75
CA PHE A 2 -36.43 -16.24 -10.08
C PHE A 2 -35.27 -16.82 -9.27
N HIS A 3 -34.43 -17.66 -9.90
CA HIS A 3 -33.06 -17.88 -9.44
C HIS A 3 -32.28 -16.57 -9.67
N SER A 4 -32.47 -15.62 -8.75
CA SER A 4 -31.80 -14.33 -8.79
C SER A 4 -30.32 -14.51 -8.47
N PHE A 5 -29.49 -14.43 -9.51
CA PHE A 5 -28.31 -13.56 -9.54
C PHE A 5 -27.56 -13.40 -8.20
N LEU A 6 -26.97 -14.49 -7.68
CA LEU A 6 -25.73 -14.36 -6.91
C LEU A 6 -24.58 -14.20 -7.90
N LYS A 7 -24.65 -13.19 -8.79
CA LYS A 7 -23.43 -12.68 -9.41
C LYS A 7 -22.76 -11.90 -8.30
N GLU A 8 -21.73 -12.49 -7.71
CA GLU A 8 -20.78 -11.81 -6.83
C GLU A 8 -20.46 -10.46 -7.50
N GLN A 9 -20.85 -9.36 -6.85
CA GLN A 9 -20.51 -8.04 -7.36
C GLN A 9 -18.98 -7.92 -7.37
N PRO A 10 -18.38 -7.37 -8.44
CA PRO A 10 -16.93 -7.20 -8.47
C PRO A 10 -16.51 -6.32 -7.29
N ILE A 11 -15.67 -6.86 -6.43
CA ILE A 11 -15.13 -6.15 -5.27
C ILE A 11 -14.41 -4.90 -5.77
N GLU A 12 -14.69 -3.76 -5.15
CA GLU A 12 -14.05 -2.50 -5.54
C GLU A 12 -12.55 -2.55 -5.25
N GLN A 13 -11.74 -1.87 -6.07
CA GLN A 13 -10.29 -1.82 -5.87
C GLN A 13 -9.89 -1.31 -4.47
N ARG A 14 -10.71 -0.43 -3.88
CA ARG A 14 -10.52 0.04 -2.50
C ARG A 14 -10.66 -1.07 -1.46
N GLU A 15 -11.63 -1.96 -1.64
CA GLU A 15 -11.89 -3.08 -0.75
C GLU A 15 -10.78 -4.13 -0.87
N LYS A 16 -10.33 -4.44 -2.09
CA LYS A 16 -9.17 -5.31 -2.34
C LYS A 16 -7.92 -4.83 -1.58
N ARG A 17 -7.64 -3.53 -1.62
CA ARG A 17 -6.52 -2.91 -0.88
C ARG A 17 -6.67 -3.05 0.63
N ARG A 18 -7.87 -2.86 1.18
CA ARG A 18 -8.14 -3.04 2.62
C ARG A 18 -7.93 -4.49 3.05
N ILE A 19 -8.42 -5.44 2.26
CA ILE A 19 -8.22 -6.87 2.52
C ILE A 19 -6.72 -7.19 2.51
N ALA A 20 -5.99 -6.73 1.48
CA ALA A 20 -4.56 -6.93 1.40
C ALA A 20 -3.81 -6.34 2.61
N ALA A 21 -4.14 -5.11 3.02
CA ALA A 21 -3.55 -4.46 4.18
C ALA A 21 -3.73 -5.30 5.46
N VAL A 22 -4.97 -5.69 5.76
CA VAL A 22 -5.29 -6.50 6.95
C VAL A 22 -4.53 -7.83 6.92
N LEU A 23 -4.51 -8.52 5.78
CA LEU A 23 -3.83 -9.82 5.66
C LEU A 23 -2.31 -9.69 5.79
N CYS A 24 -1.69 -8.65 5.22
CA CYS A 24 -0.25 -8.40 5.33
C CYS A 24 0.18 -8.02 6.76
N GLU A 25 -0.71 -7.42 7.56
CA GLU A 25 -0.47 -7.14 8.97
C GLU A 25 -0.56 -8.40 9.85
N THR A 26 -1.25 -9.45 9.38
CA THR A 26 -1.25 -10.73 10.09
C THR A 26 0.10 -11.42 9.97
N LYS A 27 0.64 -11.93 11.09
CA LYS A 27 1.94 -12.63 11.14
C LYS A 27 1.89 -14.05 10.56
N ILE A 28 1.10 -14.27 9.51
CA ILE A 28 0.99 -15.55 8.82
C ILE A 28 1.96 -15.62 7.64
N GLU A 29 2.18 -16.83 7.12
CA GLU A 29 3.12 -17.06 6.02
C GLU A 29 2.62 -16.43 4.71
N LYS A 30 3.56 -16.01 3.86
CA LYS A 30 3.27 -15.35 2.58
C LYS A 30 2.31 -16.15 1.69
N ASP A 31 2.53 -17.45 1.59
CA ASP A 31 1.72 -18.31 0.73
C ASP A 31 0.27 -18.40 1.22
N GLU A 32 0.08 -18.32 2.54
CA GLU A 32 -1.24 -18.23 3.15
C GLU A 32 -1.88 -16.87 2.88
N VAL A 33 -1.14 -15.76 2.99
CA VAL A 33 -1.64 -14.42 2.61
C VAL A 33 -2.12 -14.41 1.16
N LEU A 34 -1.32 -14.93 0.23
CA LEU A 34 -1.69 -15.00 -1.19
C LEU A 34 -2.94 -15.84 -1.42
N ARG A 35 -3.04 -17.01 -0.75
CA ARG A 35 -4.23 -17.86 -0.81
C ARG A 35 -5.48 -17.11 -0.34
N LEU A 36 -5.38 -16.35 0.75
CA LEU A 36 -6.50 -15.59 1.30
C LEU A 36 -6.86 -14.39 0.43
N ILE A 37 -5.90 -13.68 -0.16
CA ILE A 37 -6.16 -12.61 -1.13
C ILE A 37 -6.95 -13.16 -2.32
N LYS A 38 -6.52 -14.28 -2.92
CA LYS A 38 -7.26 -14.91 -4.03
C LYS A 38 -8.70 -15.24 -3.64
N LYS A 39 -8.87 -15.85 -2.46
CA LYS A 39 -10.17 -16.30 -1.95
C LYS A 39 -11.13 -15.14 -1.67
N TYR A 40 -10.64 -14.07 -1.03
CA TYR A 40 -11.51 -12.98 -0.57
C TYR A 40 -11.63 -11.83 -1.58
N CYS A 41 -10.66 -11.65 -2.48
CA CYS A 41 -10.70 -10.62 -3.51
C CYS A 41 -11.24 -11.13 -4.85
N TYR A 42 -11.43 -12.45 -5.00
CA TYR A 42 -11.84 -13.11 -6.25
C TYR A 42 -10.91 -12.79 -7.42
N VAL A 43 -9.60 -12.96 -7.19
CA VAL A 43 -8.53 -12.62 -8.13
C VAL A 43 -7.68 -13.85 -8.47
N ASP A 44 -6.99 -13.80 -9.61
CA ASP A 44 -6.03 -14.83 -10.00
C ASP A 44 -4.70 -14.70 -9.24
N ASP A 45 -3.75 -15.59 -9.56
CA ASP A 45 -2.42 -15.60 -8.94
C ASP A 45 -1.62 -14.32 -9.21
N GLU A 46 -1.71 -13.76 -10.42
CA GLU A 46 -0.97 -12.58 -10.82
C GLU A 46 -1.49 -11.35 -10.06
N GLU A 47 -2.80 -11.15 -10.05
CA GLU A 47 -3.43 -10.04 -9.34
C GLU A 47 -3.29 -10.18 -7.81
N ALA A 48 -3.30 -11.41 -7.27
CA ALA A 48 -3.01 -11.62 -5.85
C ALA A 48 -1.58 -11.23 -5.47
N VAL A 49 -0.59 -11.63 -6.28
CA VAL A 49 0.81 -11.23 -6.08
C VAL A 49 0.96 -9.72 -6.23
N TYR A 50 0.30 -9.12 -7.22
CA TYR A 50 0.29 -7.67 -7.41
C TYR A 50 -0.28 -6.93 -6.20
N LEU A 51 -1.43 -7.35 -5.66
CA LEU A 51 -2.03 -6.75 -4.47
C LEU A 51 -1.11 -6.87 -3.25
N PHE A 52 -0.53 -8.06 -3.03
CA PHE A 52 0.42 -8.30 -1.94
C PHE A 52 1.66 -7.42 -2.05
N GLN A 53 2.25 -7.31 -3.25
CA GLN A 53 3.46 -6.53 -3.48
C GLN A 53 3.21 -5.03 -3.33
N ASN A 54 2.12 -4.50 -3.91
CA ASN A 54 1.78 -3.09 -3.73
C ASN A 54 1.54 -2.77 -2.27
N GLU A 55 0.87 -3.67 -1.54
CA GLU A 55 0.64 -3.45 -0.13
C GLU A 55 1.96 -3.37 0.64
N LYS A 56 2.84 -4.35 0.45
CA LYS A 56 4.11 -4.46 1.17
C LYS A 56 5.11 -3.36 0.81
N PHE A 57 5.19 -2.99 -0.47
CA PHE A 57 6.26 -2.13 -0.98
C PHE A 57 5.84 -0.66 -1.15
N ILE A 58 4.55 -0.37 -1.21
CA ILE A 58 4.04 0.98 -1.46
C ILE A 58 3.07 1.40 -0.36
N ASN A 59 1.93 0.72 -0.22
CA ASN A 59 0.84 1.23 0.61
C ASN A 59 1.18 1.25 2.10
N ALA A 60 1.73 0.17 2.65
CA ALA A 60 2.10 0.12 4.06
C ALA A 60 3.20 1.14 4.40
N PRO A 61 4.34 1.21 3.66
CA PRO A 61 5.33 2.25 3.89
C PRO A 61 4.78 3.68 3.76
N CYS A 62 3.86 3.94 2.83
CA CYS A 62 3.21 5.24 2.70
C CYS A 62 2.35 5.58 3.93
N ARG A 63 1.57 4.62 4.46
CA ARG A 63 0.77 4.83 5.68
C ARG A 63 1.65 5.08 6.90
N ASP A 64 2.74 4.32 7.04
CA ASP A 64 3.69 4.49 8.14
C ASP A 64 4.41 5.84 8.05
N LEU A 65 4.71 6.30 6.83
CA LEU A 65 5.29 7.61 6.60
C LEU A 65 4.29 8.74 6.86
N GLU A 66 3.03 8.58 6.45
CA GLU A 66 1.96 9.55 6.72
C GLU A 66 1.82 9.81 8.22
N GLN A 67 1.79 8.73 9.03
CA GLN A 67 1.74 8.84 10.50
C GLN A 67 2.96 9.58 11.05
N TYR A 68 4.16 9.27 10.56
CA TYR A 68 5.39 9.96 10.97
C TYR A 68 5.36 11.45 10.60
N LEU A 69 4.86 11.80 9.41
CA LEU A 69 4.76 13.19 8.96
C LEU A 69 3.83 14.01 9.88
N LEU A 70 2.66 13.43 10.21
CA LEU A 70 1.67 14.05 11.07
C LEU A 70 2.16 14.19 12.52
N LEU A 71 2.70 13.11 13.09
CA LEU A 71 2.99 13.03 14.52
C LEU A 71 4.37 13.60 14.89
N GLU A 72 5.36 13.49 14.01
CA GLU A 72 6.75 13.85 14.32
C GLU A 72 7.25 15.06 13.53
N MET A 73 6.81 15.23 12.28
CA MET A 73 7.27 16.35 11.43
C MET A 73 6.36 17.57 11.47
N GLY A 74 5.18 17.46 12.09
CA GLY A 74 4.22 18.56 12.24
C GLY A 74 3.52 18.97 10.95
N TYR A 75 3.46 18.07 9.96
CA TYR A 75 2.68 18.28 8.75
C TYR A 75 1.20 18.20 9.09
N ASP A 76 0.37 18.93 8.36
CA ASP A 76 -1.06 18.61 8.33
C ASP A 76 -1.37 17.45 7.35
N TYR A 77 -2.62 17.02 7.34
CA TYR A 77 -3.07 15.91 6.49
C TYR A 77 -2.90 16.21 4.99
N GLU A 78 -3.20 17.43 4.54
CA GLU A 78 -3.11 17.79 3.12
C GLU A 78 -1.65 17.88 2.68
N GLU A 79 -0.78 18.47 3.50
CA GLU A 79 0.66 18.53 3.26
C GLU A 79 1.29 17.14 3.21
N GLY A 80 0.89 16.26 4.12
CA GLY A 80 1.34 14.87 4.17
C GLY A 80 0.92 14.08 2.92
N ASP A 81 -0.36 14.13 2.57
CA ASP A 81 -0.92 13.47 1.39
C ASP A 81 -0.26 13.98 0.11
N LEU A 82 -0.09 15.30 -0.04
CA LEU A 82 0.61 15.89 -1.19
C LEU A 82 2.07 15.45 -1.28
N PHE A 83 2.78 15.36 -0.15
CA PHE A 83 4.16 14.88 -0.13
C PHE A 83 4.25 13.42 -0.59
N ILE A 84 3.37 12.56 -0.08
CA ILE A 84 3.33 11.13 -0.41
C ILE A 84 2.99 10.93 -1.89
N ASN A 85 1.89 11.53 -2.35
CA ASN A 85 1.42 11.36 -3.73
C ASN A 85 2.39 11.92 -4.77
N LYS A 86 3.07 13.03 -4.45
CA LYS A 86 3.97 13.68 -5.40
C LYS A 86 5.35 13.04 -5.48
N PHE A 87 5.87 12.51 -4.38
CA PHE A 87 7.28 12.09 -4.32
C PHE A 87 7.48 10.62 -3.89
N VAL A 88 6.68 10.12 -2.96
CA VAL A 88 6.97 8.84 -2.29
C VAL A 88 6.51 7.66 -3.13
N ILE A 89 5.28 7.69 -3.66
CA ILE A 89 4.71 6.56 -4.40
C ILE A 89 5.58 6.18 -5.61
N SER A 90 6.01 7.16 -6.40
CA SER A 90 6.85 6.90 -7.57
C SER A 90 8.24 6.38 -7.18
N MET A 91 8.83 6.89 -6.09
CA MET A 91 10.11 6.40 -5.59
C MET A 91 10.02 4.95 -5.12
N LEU A 92 8.98 4.59 -4.37
CA LEU A 92 8.75 3.21 -3.91
C LEU A 92 8.46 2.26 -5.08
N ALA A 93 7.67 2.70 -6.07
CA ALA A 93 7.39 1.92 -7.26
C ALA A 93 8.65 1.64 -8.10
N ASN A 94 9.55 2.62 -8.20
CA ASN A 94 10.81 2.49 -8.95
C ASN A 94 11.92 1.76 -8.17
N ASN A 95 11.89 1.82 -6.83
CA ASN A 95 12.86 1.15 -5.98
C ASN A 95 12.18 0.53 -4.73
N PRO A 96 11.68 -0.71 -4.84
CA PRO A 96 10.98 -1.38 -3.76
C PRO A 96 11.83 -1.59 -2.49
N GLU A 97 13.16 -1.55 -2.58
CA GLU A 97 14.04 -1.71 -1.42
C GLU A 97 13.89 -0.55 -0.41
N LEU A 98 13.44 0.62 -0.87
CA LEU A 98 13.13 1.76 0.00
C LEU A 98 11.99 1.47 0.99
N SER A 99 11.12 0.50 0.71
CA SER A 99 10.07 0.06 1.65
C SER A 99 10.58 -0.53 2.96
N LYS A 100 11.86 -0.94 3.01
CA LYS A 100 12.49 -1.52 4.20
C LYS A 100 13.01 -0.45 5.15
N LEU A 101 13.09 0.80 4.69
CA LEU A 101 13.53 1.92 5.50
C LEU A 101 12.48 2.24 6.56
N THR A 102 12.94 2.73 7.71
CA THR A 102 12.02 3.35 8.68
C THR A 102 11.41 4.62 8.11
N SER A 103 10.25 5.05 8.61
CA SER A 103 9.60 6.29 8.15
C SER A 103 10.52 7.52 8.19
N SER A 104 11.38 7.63 9.22
CA SER A 104 12.36 8.72 9.33
C SER A 104 13.44 8.67 8.25
N GLU A 105 13.96 7.47 7.95
CA GLU A 105 14.97 7.28 6.89
C GLU A 105 14.37 7.51 5.50
N LEU A 106 13.19 6.96 5.24
CA LEU A 106 12.46 7.17 4.00
C LEU A 106 12.18 8.66 3.78
N TYR A 107 11.74 9.37 4.82
CA TYR A 107 11.55 10.82 4.76
C TYR A 107 12.81 11.58 4.34
N LYS A 108 13.98 11.24 4.92
CA LYS A 108 15.26 11.88 4.57
C LYS A 108 15.62 11.67 3.11
N VAL A 109 15.53 10.42 2.63
CA VAL A 109 15.83 10.06 1.23
C VAL A 109 14.92 10.81 0.27
N VAL A 110 13.61 10.86 0.55
CA VAL A 110 12.64 11.56 -0.31
C VAL A 110 12.88 13.08 -0.29
N LYS A 111 13.23 13.65 0.88
CA LYS A 111 13.52 15.08 1.03
C LYS A 111 14.78 15.49 0.25
N GLU A 112 15.81 14.65 0.24
CA GLU A 112 17.01 14.86 -0.58
C GLU A 112 16.70 14.77 -2.08
N HIS A 113 15.91 13.77 -2.48
CA HIS A 113 15.46 13.64 -3.86
C HIS A 113 14.67 14.88 -4.33
N LYS A 114 13.71 15.34 -3.53
CA LYS A 114 12.94 16.57 -3.79
C LYS A 114 13.84 17.79 -4.01
N LYS A 115 14.92 17.94 -3.23
CA LYS A 115 15.86 19.07 -3.39
C LYS A 115 16.63 19.02 -4.70
N SER A 116 16.90 17.84 -5.25
CA SER A 116 17.61 17.70 -6.53
C SER A 116 16.76 18.04 -7.76
N MET A 117 15.44 18.17 -7.59
CA MET A 117 14.49 18.50 -8.66
C MET A 117 14.11 19.99 -8.73
N ASN A 118 14.56 20.80 -7.76
CA ASN A 118 14.33 22.24 -7.67
C ASN A 118 15.64 23.00 -7.88
#